data_AF-A0A7X8HU06-F1
#
_entry.id   AF-A0A7X8HU06-F1
#
_cell.length_a   1.000
_cell.length_b   1.000
_cell.length_c   1.000
_cell.angle_alpha   90.00
_cell.angle_beta   90.00
_cell.angle_gamma   90.00
#
_symmetry.space_group_name_H-M   'P 1'
#
loop_
_entity.id
_entity.type
_entity.pdbx_description
1 polymer ?
#
loop_
_entity_poly.entity_id
_entity_poly.type
_entity_poly.pdbx_seq_one_letter_code
_entity_poly.pdbx_strand_id
1 'polypeptide(L)'
;MECSVCRKEFPDKDCIECKNLISGAYLARKPAREFLVELKPVENRNIKYYGTIKLLSPIGIALESSVPQGVYMIKLHEKLEIKVSLIKSKGKTPYQGFDIISVIRDDGEHTRLSNEEFNILCKSAEEVIEQLTEDLQETTKNLVREKLKEDVEKSQILDLFKVGTVLKYQSGRFRTLSLEDRQITLSEDYLRNFVEKALKDSVYVRDKVIDAEGEKVYDLHALPMSYNSGGLISIDVTDIIMAERKQKEKELEIYRDVIKAVTGGKLILMDEEESKKVAEEGEAIVEQEIADSTDLQKLRVSLKDFLGQFNLSPRELLHLLLCITEAATNALKHAGGGKVTVKYDADILKVIVEDEGEGIDFKKLPKATLMKSYSDSSTFSLGNGFTLMFRFTDRLYLKTSPTGTILILSKNLGLTKGEEALA
;
A
#
# COMPACT_ATOMS: atom_id res chain seq x y z
N MET A 1 13.01 24.16 26.22
CA MET A 1 12.07 23.35 27.03
C MET A 1 12.77 22.07 27.43
N GLU A 2 12.93 21.82 28.72
CA GLU A 2 13.50 20.55 29.20
C GLU A 2 12.57 19.39 28.83
N CYS A 3 13.14 18.23 28.51
CA CYS A 3 12.37 17.08 28.02
C CYS A 3 11.42 16.52 29.11
N SER A 4 11.72 16.75 30.39
CA SER A 4 10.82 16.53 31.54
C SER A 4 9.52 17.36 31.48
N VAL A 5 9.60 18.61 30.98
CA VAL A 5 8.47 19.52 30.81
C VAL A 5 7.69 19.17 29.53
N CYS A 6 8.39 18.94 28.42
CA CYS A 6 7.79 18.50 27.15
C CYS A 6 7.02 17.17 27.30
N ARG A 7 7.54 16.25 28.12
CA ARG A 7 6.88 14.96 28.40
C ARG A 7 5.53 15.13 29.11
N LYS A 8 5.39 16.16 29.94
CA LYS A 8 4.15 16.47 30.68
C LYS A 8 3.16 17.28 29.85
N GLU A 9 3.63 18.24 29.05
CA GLU A 9 2.75 19.14 28.28
C GLU A 9 2.28 18.57 26.94
N PHE A 10 3.07 17.68 26.31
CA PHE A 10 2.76 17.13 24.97
C PHE A 10 2.95 15.60 24.95
N PRO A 11 2.01 14.81 25.52
CA PRO A 11 2.14 13.35 25.64
C PRO A 11 2.30 12.64 24.30
N ASP A 12 1.58 13.06 23.25
CA ASP A 12 1.50 12.38 21.96
C ASP A 12 2.59 12.75 20.93
N LYS A 13 3.52 13.63 21.31
CA LYS A 13 4.60 14.06 20.42
C LYS A 13 5.69 12.99 20.32
N ASP A 14 5.93 12.50 19.10
CA ASP A 14 7.00 11.54 18.82
C ASP A 14 8.37 12.17 19.11
N CYS A 15 9.16 11.48 19.91
CA CYS A 15 10.46 11.95 20.33
C CYS A 15 11.50 11.87 19.21
N ILE A 16 11.28 11.06 18.18
CA ILE A 16 12.24 10.91 17.08
C ILE A 16 12.41 12.18 16.24
N GLU A 17 11.38 13.04 16.21
CA GLU A 17 11.41 14.35 15.54
C GLU A 17 12.01 15.44 16.45
N CYS A 18 12.34 15.10 17.70
CA CYS A 18 12.93 16.05 18.64
C CYS A 18 14.44 16.14 18.42
N LYS A 19 14.89 17.30 17.91
CA LYS A 19 16.33 17.60 17.75
C LYS A 19 17.14 17.44 19.04
N ASN A 20 16.52 17.61 20.21
CA ASN A 20 17.22 17.51 21.49
C ASN A 20 17.29 16.09 22.06
N LEU A 21 16.77 15.07 21.36
CA LEU A 21 16.73 13.68 21.82
C LEU A 21 18.13 13.09 22.05
N ILE A 22 19.10 13.46 21.21
CA ILE A 22 20.49 13.00 21.28
C ILE A 22 21.45 14.19 21.28
N SER A 23 22.67 13.97 21.75
CA SER A 23 23.75 14.94 21.54
C SER A 23 24.14 14.99 20.06
N GLY A 24 24.58 16.15 19.57
CA GLY A 24 24.94 16.33 18.14
C GLY A 24 23.74 16.56 17.20
N ALA A 25 22.62 17.04 17.74
CA ALA A 25 21.35 17.33 17.06
C ALA A 25 21.42 17.86 15.62
N TYR A 26 22.32 18.80 15.33
CA TYR A 26 22.45 19.46 14.03
C TYR A 26 23.00 18.55 12.92
N LEU A 27 23.71 17.49 13.32
CA LEU A 27 24.26 16.47 12.43
C LEU A 27 23.47 15.17 12.53
N ALA A 28 22.37 15.13 13.28
CA ALA A 28 21.60 13.91 13.46
C ALA A 28 20.89 13.50 12.16
N ARG A 29 21.03 12.25 11.77
CA ARG A 29 20.38 11.67 10.58
C ARG A 29 19.72 10.34 10.92
N LYS A 30 18.68 9.99 10.15
CA LYS A 30 18.10 8.65 10.18
C LYS A 30 19.04 7.68 9.45
N PRO A 31 19.25 6.47 9.96
CA PRO A 31 20.02 5.46 9.23
C PRO A 31 19.30 5.08 7.93
N ALA A 32 20.06 4.71 6.90
CA ALA A 32 19.51 4.33 5.59
C ALA A 32 18.75 2.99 5.61
N ARG A 33 19.01 2.14 6.62
CA ARG A 33 18.34 0.87 6.88
C ARG A 33 18.04 0.72 8.36
N GLU A 34 17.10 -0.14 8.73
CA GLU A 34 16.86 -0.46 10.14
C GLU A 34 18.02 -1.27 10.70
N PHE A 35 18.72 -0.71 11.70
CA PHE A 35 19.80 -1.42 12.39
C PHE A 35 19.29 -1.95 13.73
N LEU A 36 19.04 -3.26 13.77
CA LEU A 36 18.76 -3.97 15.01
C LEU A 36 20.08 -4.25 15.74
N VAL A 37 20.16 -3.83 16.99
CA VAL A 37 21.39 -3.90 17.78
C VAL A 37 21.17 -4.58 19.11
N GLU A 38 22.17 -5.37 19.50
CA GLU A 38 22.26 -5.98 20.83
C GLU A 38 22.96 -5.00 21.78
N LEU A 39 22.28 -4.62 22.86
CA LEU A 39 22.83 -3.82 23.94
C LEU A 39 23.24 -4.73 25.10
N LYS A 40 24.53 -4.74 25.43
CA LYS A 40 25.07 -5.49 26.57
C LYS A 40 25.44 -4.52 27.69
N PRO A 41 24.83 -4.59 28.88
CA PRO A 41 25.26 -3.78 30.02
C PRO A 41 26.73 -4.04 30.32
N VAL A 42 27.49 -2.96 30.56
CA VAL A 42 28.91 -3.06 30.91
C VAL A 42 29.09 -3.77 32.26
N GLU A 43 28.16 -3.55 33.20
CA GLU A 43 28.19 -4.10 34.56
C GLU A 43 27.81 -5.59 34.61
N ASN A 44 26.95 -6.07 33.70
CA ASN A 44 26.52 -7.46 33.66
C ASN A 44 26.32 -7.95 32.22
N ARG A 45 27.41 -8.45 31.63
CA ARG A 45 27.46 -8.89 30.23
C ARG A 45 26.62 -10.14 29.91
N ASN A 46 26.08 -10.81 30.93
CA ASN A 46 25.20 -11.98 30.74
C ASN A 46 23.76 -11.58 30.41
N ILE A 47 23.39 -10.32 30.65
CA ILE A 47 22.07 -9.79 30.30
C ILE A 47 22.19 -9.11 28.94
N LYS A 48 21.21 -9.34 28.07
CA LYS A 48 21.16 -8.79 26.72
C LYS A 48 19.85 -8.08 26.51
N TYR A 49 19.93 -6.87 25.98
CA TYR A 49 18.77 -6.12 25.51
C TYR A 49 18.89 -5.91 24.01
N TYR A 50 17.77 -5.57 23.39
CA TYR A 50 17.70 -5.30 21.96
C TYR A 50 17.07 -3.94 21.73
N GLY A 51 17.47 -3.28 20.66
CA GLY A 51 16.89 -2.03 20.23
C GLY A 51 17.14 -1.78 18.76
N THR A 52 16.34 -0.91 18.16
CA THR A 52 16.52 -0.50 16.76
C THR A 52 17.06 0.92 16.72
N ILE A 53 18.16 1.16 16.01
CA ILE A 53 18.68 2.51 15.82
C ILE A 53 17.72 3.28 14.92
N LYS A 54 17.22 4.40 15.42
CA LYS A 54 16.30 5.29 14.68
C LYS A 54 16.92 6.66 14.36
N LEU A 55 17.94 7.09 15.12
CA LEU A 55 18.67 8.33 14.86
C LEU A 55 20.14 8.16 15.27
N LEU A 56 21.05 8.73 14.48
CA LEU A 56 22.49 8.71 14.74
C LEU A 56 23.04 10.13 14.61
N SER A 57 24.04 10.46 15.42
CA SER A 57 24.96 11.58 15.23
C SER A 57 26.38 11.10 15.54
N PRO A 58 27.43 11.91 15.27
CA PRO A 58 28.80 11.53 15.61
C PRO A 58 29.05 11.25 17.11
N ILE A 59 28.17 11.72 18.00
CA ILE A 59 28.34 11.67 19.46
C ILE A 59 27.11 11.15 20.21
N GLY A 60 26.06 10.73 19.52
CA GLY A 60 24.82 10.29 20.16
C GLY A 60 23.96 9.40 19.27
N ILE A 61 23.15 8.55 19.88
CA ILE A 61 22.29 7.57 19.20
C ILE A 61 20.91 7.54 19.86
N ALA A 62 19.85 7.50 19.06
CA ALA A 62 18.50 7.24 19.53
C ALA A 62 18.10 5.81 19.16
N LEU A 63 17.69 5.05 20.17
CA LEU A 63 17.21 3.69 20.00
C LEU A 63 15.73 3.62 20.31
N GLU A 64 15.00 2.85 19.52
CA GLU A 64 13.74 2.25 19.94
C GLU A 64 14.08 1.06 20.85
N SER A 65 14.06 1.28 22.16
CA SER A 65 14.40 0.29 23.18
C SER A 65 13.73 0.61 24.52
N SER A 66 13.64 -0.39 25.39
CA SER A 66 13.19 -0.21 26.78
C SER A 66 14.23 -0.79 27.74
N VAL A 67 15.40 -0.13 27.80
CA VAL A 67 16.50 -0.57 28.66
C VAL A 67 16.59 0.28 29.93
N PRO A 68 17.02 -0.31 31.07
CA PRO A 68 17.21 0.43 32.30
C PRO A 68 18.34 1.45 32.19
N GLN A 69 18.46 2.32 33.18
CA GLN A 69 19.58 3.24 33.22
C GLN A 69 20.90 2.48 33.35
N GLY A 70 21.86 2.78 32.49
CA GLY A 70 23.18 2.17 32.54
C GLY A 70 24.05 2.55 31.35
N VAL A 71 25.23 1.94 31.32
CA VAL A 71 26.17 2.01 30.20
C VAL A 71 26.13 0.68 29.47
N TYR A 72 26.02 0.75 28.15
CA TYR A 72 25.83 -0.39 27.27
C TYR A 72 26.93 -0.44 26.21
N MET A 73 27.35 -1.65 25.86
CA MET A 73 28.13 -1.93 24.68
C MET A 73 27.18 -2.31 23.55
N ILE A 74 27.37 -1.67 22.39
CA ILE A 74 26.67 -1.96 21.15
C ILE A 74 27.70 -2.31 20.09
N LYS A 75 27.52 -3.48 19.46
CA LYS A 75 28.33 -3.87 18.32
C LYS A 75 27.64 -3.44 17.03
N LEU A 76 28.23 -2.49 16.31
CA LEU A 76 27.68 -1.99 15.03
C LEU A 76 28.21 -2.80 13.84
N HIS A 77 29.44 -3.27 13.91
CA HIS A 77 30.10 -4.10 12.89
C HIS A 77 31.15 -5.01 13.54
N GLU A 78 31.75 -5.95 12.78
CA GLU A 78 32.78 -6.88 13.29
C GLU A 78 33.95 -6.18 14.00
N LYS A 79 34.31 -4.98 13.53
CA LYS A 79 35.46 -4.16 13.98
C LYS A 79 35.06 -2.81 14.59
N LEU A 80 33.76 -2.59 14.81
CA LEU A 80 33.23 -1.33 15.32
C LEU A 80 32.26 -1.61 16.46
N GLU A 81 32.73 -1.34 17.67
CA GLU A 81 31.92 -1.38 18.88
C GLU A 81 31.83 0.01 19.48
N ILE A 82 30.70 0.34 20.07
CA ILE A 82 30.50 1.61 20.75
C ILE A 82 30.03 1.37 22.18
N LYS A 83 30.52 2.20 23.08
CA LYS A 83 30.07 2.27 24.46
C LYS A 83 29.16 3.48 24.59
N VAL A 84 27.93 3.25 24.99
CA VAL A 84 26.90 4.28 25.06
C VAL A 84 26.31 4.38 26.46
N SER A 85 25.97 5.58 26.91
CA SER A 85 25.27 5.81 28.17
C SER A 85 23.86 6.31 27.92
N LEU A 86 22.88 5.72 28.59
CA LEU A 86 21.50 6.22 28.54
C LEU A 86 21.41 7.62 29.16
N ILE A 87 20.69 8.53 28.50
CA ILE A 87 20.50 9.90 29.02
C ILE A 87 19.20 9.94 29.82
N LYS A 88 19.30 9.97 31.17
CA LYS A 88 18.17 9.90 32.13
C LYS A 88 16.97 10.81 31.81
N SER A 89 17.21 11.93 31.15
CA SER A 89 16.23 13.00 30.92
C SER A 89 15.80 13.16 29.47
N LYS A 90 16.23 12.33 28.50
CA LYS A 90 15.94 12.52 27.06
C LYS A 90 15.25 11.33 26.42
N GLY A 91 14.09 11.58 25.81
CA GLY A 91 13.27 10.59 25.11
C GLY A 91 12.06 10.10 25.91
N LYS A 92 11.09 9.47 25.26
CA LYS A 92 9.96 8.76 25.88
C LYS A 92 9.95 7.36 25.33
N THR A 93 9.69 6.35 26.16
CA THR A 93 9.52 4.97 25.70
C THR A 93 8.54 4.91 24.53
N PRO A 94 8.88 4.25 23.41
CA PRO A 94 10.04 3.36 23.26
C PRO A 94 11.35 4.06 22.80
N TYR A 95 11.37 5.36 22.55
CA TYR A 95 12.57 6.07 22.08
C TYR A 95 13.44 6.62 23.21
N GLN A 96 14.64 6.06 23.33
CA GLN A 96 15.63 6.39 24.34
C GLN A 96 16.87 7.01 23.68
N GLY A 97 17.32 8.15 24.20
CA GLY A 97 18.54 8.82 23.75
C GLY A 97 19.77 8.36 24.52
N PHE A 98 20.87 8.11 23.81
CA PHE A 98 22.15 7.68 24.35
C PHE A 98 23.26 8.60 23.87
N ASP A 99 24.22 8.88 24.76
CA ASP A 99 25.48 9.53 24.39
C ASP A 99 26.55 8.48 24.12
N ILE A 100 27.32 8.66 23.05
CA ILE A 100 28.48 7.82 22.75
C ILE A 100 29.61 8.25 23.68
N ILE A 101 30.00 7.37 24.59
CA ILE A 101 31.13 7.57 25.51
C ILE A 101 32.43 7.26 24.78
N SER A 102 32.44 6.13 24.07
CA SER A 102 33.58 5.72 23.28
C SER A 102 33.21 4.84 22.10
N VAL A 103 34.10 4.85 21.11
CA VAL A 103 34.07 4.08 19.87
C VAL A 103 35.34 3.25 19.83
N ILE A 104 35.21 1.95 19.90
CA ILE A 104 36.29 0.98 19.94
C ILE A 104 36.49 0.45 18.51
N ARG A 105 37.72 0.61 18.02
CA ARG A 105 38.19 0.21 16.69
C ARG A 105 39.47 -0.61 16.82
N ASP A 106 39.91 -1.21 15.71
CA ASP A 106 41.20 -1.92 15.64
C ASP A 106 42.41 -1.02 15.99
N ASP A 107 42.30 0.30 15.78
CA ASP A 107 43.36 1.29 16.02
C ASP A 107 43.31 1.94 17.41
N GLY A 108 42.29 1.62 18.23
CA GLY A 108 42.15 2.12 19.59
C GLY A 108 40.74 2.61 19.97
N GLU A 109 40.66 3.32 21.09
CA GLU A 109 39.41 3.87 21.63
C GLU A 109 39.31 5.38 21.33
N HIS A 110 38.20 5.78 20.70
CA HIS A 110 37.93 7.15 20.25
C HIS A 110 36.66 7.70 20.91
N THR A 111 36.47 9.02 20.95
CA THR A 111 35.31 9.63 21.63
C THR A 111 34.09 9.88 20.72
N ARG A 112 34.23 9.68 19.41
CA ARG A 112 33.19 9.96 18.42
C ARG A 112 33.33 9.11 17.15
N LEU A 113 32.21 8.91 16.44
CA LEU A 113 32.23 8.34 15.10
C LEU A 113 32.97 9.29 14.15
N SER A 114 33.74 8.73 13.22
CA SER A 114 34.37 9.49 12.15
C SER A 114 33.31 9.99 11.15
N ASN A 115 33.64 11.01 10.36
CA ASN A 115 32.72 11.51 9.32
C ASN A 115 32.41 10.43 8.27
N GLU A 116 33.37 9.56 7.98
CA GLU A 116 33.20 8.44 7.04
C GLU A 116 32.25 7.38 7.62
N GLU A 117 32.46 6.95 8.87
CA GLU A 117 31.60 5.98 9.56
C GLU A 117 30.15 6.50 9.69
N PHE A 118 30.01 7.76 10.07
CA PHE A 118 28.71 8.41 10.18
C PHE A 118 27.98 8.45 8.84
N ASN A 119 28.70 8.72 7.74
CA ASN A 119 28.12 8.71 6.40
C ASN A 119 27.74 7.30 5.93
N ILE A 120 28.57 6.28 6.20
CA ILE A 120 28.28 4.88 5.86
C ILE A 120 27.02 4.36 6.57
N LEU A 121 26.80 4.77 7.82
CA LEU A 121 25.63 4.35 8.60
C LEU A 121 24.33 5.07 8.17
N CYS A 122 24.44 6.23 7.49
CA CYS A 122 23.30 7.09 7.17
C CYS A 122 22.95 7.19 5.67
N LYS A 123 23.82 6.76 4.74
CA LYS A 123 23.59 6.84 3.29
C LYS A 123 23.26 5.48 2.70
N SER A 124 22.45 5.45 1.64
CA SER A 124 22.24 4.22 0.87
C SER A 124 23.52 3.82 0.13
N ALA A 125 23.69 2.54 -0.19
CA ALA A 125 24.87 2.07 -0.91
C ALA A 125 25.03 2.77 -2.28
N GLU A 126 23.92 3.14 -2.93
CA GLU A 126 23.90 3.91 -4.18
C GLU A 126 24.39 5.35 -4.01
N GLU A 127 23.96 6.04 -2.94
CA GLU A 127 24.40 7.41 -2.63
C GLU A 127 25.89 7.48 -2.25
N VAL A 128 26.40 6.43 -1.60
CA VAL A 128 27.84 6.30 -1.30
C VAL A 128 28.64 6.11 -2.59
N ILE A 129 28.16 5.26 -3.52
CA ILE A 129 28.81 5.07 -4.83
C ILE A 129 28.83 6.38 -5.62
N GLU A 130 27.73 7.13 -5.64
CA GLU A 130 27.63 8.38 -6.40
C GLU A 130 28.61 9.44 -5.91
N GLN A 131 28.82 9.54 -4.60
CA GLN A 131 29.77 10.46 -3.98
C GLN A 131 31.23 10.01 -4.18
N LEU A 132 31.54 8.71 -4.01
CA LEU A 132 32.91 8.18 -4.17
C LEU A 132 33.43 8.32 -5.61
N THR A 133 32.52 8.44 -6.57
CA THR A 133 32.83 8.58 -7.98
C THR A 133 32.62 10.01 -8.49
N GLU A 134 32.29 10.95 -7.61
CA GLU A 134 31.91 12.31 -8.00
C GLU A 134 33.06 13.10 -8.63
N ASP A 135 34.27 12.87 -8.12
CA ASP A 135 35.51 13.54 -8.56
C ASP A 135 36.21 12.86 -9.76
N LEU A 136 35.62 11.80 -10.32
CA LEU A 136 36.17 11.08 -11.48
C LEU A 136 35.82 11.77 -12.80
N GLN A 137 36.72 11.66 -13.78
CA GLN A 137 36.43 12.07 -15.17
C GLN A 137 35.22 11.31 -15.72
N GLU A 138 34.38 12.00 -16.48
CA GLU A 138 33.02 11.58 -16.86
C GLU A 138 32.94 10.21 -17.53
N THR A 139 33.93 9.85 -18.33
CA THR A 139 34.06 8.54 -18.99
C THR A 139 34.37 7.39 -18.01
N THR A 140 35.20 7.64 -16.99
CA THR A 140 35.56 6.64 -15.96
C THR A 140 34.51 6.58 -14.86
N LYS A 141 33.90 7.72 -14.54
CA LYS A 141 32.82 7.88 -13.56
C LYS A 141 31.64 6.95 -13.85
N ASN A 142 31.18 6.92 -15.09
CA ASN A 142 30.03 6.08 -15.47
C ASN A 142 30.38 4.58 -15.44
N LEU A 143 31.55 4.19 -15.92
CA LEU A 143 32.00 2.78 -15.91
C LEU A 143 32.19 2.25 -14.49
N VAL A 144 32.82 3.03 -13.61
CA VAL A 144 33.06 2.67 -12.21
C VAL A 144 31.75 2.67 -11.41
N ARG A 145 30.83 3.61 -11.69
CA ARG A 145 29.49 3.61 -11.09
C ARG A 145 28.69 2.37 -11.46
N GLU A 146 28.66 2.00 -12.74
CA GLU A 146 27.99 0.76 -13.15
C GLU A 146 28.61 -0.45 -12.45
N LYS A 147 29.94 -0.58 -12.46
CA LYS A 147 30.64 -1.70 -11.82
C LYS A 147 30.35 -1.80 -10.31
N LEU A 148 30.41 -0.68 -9.60
CA LEU A 148 30.15 -0.64 -8.16
C LEU A 148 28.67 -0.83 -7.82
N LYS A 149 27.75 -0.32 -8.65
CA LYS A 149 26.31 -0.60 -8.50
C LYS A 149 26.02 -2.07 -8.73
N GLU A 150 26.63 -2.69 -9.75
CA GLU A 150 26.57 -4.12 -10.02
C GLU A 150 27.12 -4.95 -8.83
N ASP A 151 28.21 -4.49 -8.21
CA ASP A 151 28.79 -5.15 -7.03
C ASP A 151 28.00 -4.91 -5.73
N VAL A 152 27.28 -3.79 -5.62
CA VAL A 152 26.33 -3.52 -4.52
C VAL A 152 25.04 -4.29 -4.69
N GLU A 153 24.53 -4.46 -5.91
CA GLU A 153 23.43 -5.39 -6.20
C GLU A 153 23.84 -6.82 -5.80
N LYS A 154 25.05 -7.25 -6.16
CA LYS A 154 25.63 -8.52 -5.65
C LYS A 154 25.72 -8.54 -4.12
N SER A 155 25.91 -7.40 -3.45
CA SER A 155 25.93 -7.28 -1.99
C SER A 155 24.53 -7.30 -1.34
N GLN A 156 23.49 -6.74 -1.97
CA GLN A 156 22.10 -6.93 -1.53
C GLN A 156 21.70 -8.41 -1.62
N ILE A 157 22.20 -9.12 -2.64
CA ILE A 157 22.06 -10.58 -2.75
C ILE A 157 22.75 -11.28 -1.56
N LEU A 158 23.88 -10.77 -1.02
CA LEU A 158 24.52 -11.25 0.23
C LEU A 158 23.60 -11.19 1.46
N ASP A 159 22.71 -10.20 1.54
CA ASP A 159 21.71 -10.14 2.60
C ASP A 159 20.51 -11.08 2.30
N LEU A 160 20.14 -11.30 1.03
CA LEU A 160 19.15 -12.31 0.63
C LEU A 160 19.59 -13.75 0.95
N PHE A 161 20.89 -14.05 0.82
CA PHE A 161 21.49 -15.35 1.18
C PHE A 161 21.30 -15.71 2.67
N LYS A 162 20.99 -14.75 3.56
CA LYS A 162 20.75 -15.00 4.99
C LYS A 162 19.29 -15.37 5.32
N VAL A 163 18.34 -15.09 4.43
CA VAL A 163 16.90 -15.17 4.73
C VAL A 163 16.16 -16.12 3.78
N GLY A 164 16.63 -16.27 2.53
CA GLY A 164 16.04 -17.14 1.51
C GLY A 164 16.66 -18.53 1.42
N THR A 165 15.94 -19.46 0.79
CA THR A 165 16.47 -20.78 0.41
C THR A 165 17.43 -20.61 -0.76
N VAL A 166 18.64 -21.14 -0.62
CA VAL A 166 19.72 -20.97 -1.59
C VAL A 166 19.99 -22.28 -2.30
N LEU A 167 19.87 -22.30 -3.61
CA LEU A 167 20.13 -23.44 -4.47
C LEU A 167 21.26 -23.14 -5.45
N LYS A 168 22.14 -24.10 -5.68
CA LYS A 168 23.08 -24.10 -6.80
C LYS A 168 22.54 -24.98 -7.91
N TYR A 169 22.39 -24.42 -9.10
CA TYR A 169 22.10 -25.16 -10.31
C TYR A 169 23.40 -25.51 -11.05
N GLN A 170 23.55 -26.78 -11.42
CA GLN A 170 24.66 -27.24 -12.27
C GLN A 170 24.21 -28.42 -13.11
N SER A 171 24.33 -28.29 -14.43
CA SER A 171 24.06 -29.39 -15.38
C SER A 171 22.70 -30.08 -15.17
N GLY A 172 21.64 -29.30 -14.99
CA GLY A 172 20.28 -29.86 -14.85
C GLY A 172 19.92 -30.37 -13.47
N ARG A 173 20.73 -30.10 -12.44
CA ARG A 173 20.49 -30.51 -11.06
C ARG A 173 20.61 -29.35 -10.10
N PHE A 174 19.77 -29.34 -9.08
CA PHE A 174 19.84 -28.41 -7.96
C PHE A 174 20.56 -29.03 -6.77
N ARG A 175 21.33 -28.21 -6.07
CA ARG A 175 21.96 -28.55 -4.80
C ARG A 175 21.67 -27.44 -3.80
N THR A 176 20.99 -27.76 -2.71
CA THR A 176 20.74 -26.82 -1.62
C THR A 176 22.03 -26.43 -0.93
N LEU A 177 22.21 -25.14 -0.72
CA LEU A 177 23.34 -24.53 -0.02
C LEU A 177 22.93 -23.90 1.32
N SER A 178 21.63 -23.75 1.60
CA SER A 178 21.11 -23.30 2.90
C SER A 178 21.20 -24.40 3.96
N LEU A 179 21.43 -23.99 5.22
CA LEU A 179 21.50 -24.89 6.39
C LEU A 179 20.12 -25.31 6.91
N GLU A 180 19.08 -24.55 6.60
CA GLU A 180 17.69 -24.89 6.91
C GLU A 180 17.03 -25.58 5.72
N ASP A 181 16.41 -26.73 5.98
CA ASP A 181 15.68 -27.54 5.00
C ASP A 181 14.28 -26.93 4.80
N ARG A 182 14.24 -25.72 4.22
CA ARG A 182 12.98 -25.05 3.85
C ARG A 182 12.53 -25.57 2.50
N GLN A 183 11.52 -26.44 2.50
CA GLN A 183 10.95 -26.99 1.28
C GLN A 183 10.33 -25.88 0.43
N ILE A 184 10.80 -25.79 -0.81
CA ILE A 184 10.20 -24.98 -1.86
C ILE A 184 9.08 -25.82 -2.49
N THR A 185 7.86 -25.29 -2.55
CA THR A 185 6.70 -25.99 -3.13
C THR A 185 6.61 -25.87 -4.66
N LEU A 186 7.44 -25.01 -5.26
CA LEU A 186 7.55 -24.86 -6.72
C LEU A 186 8.16 -26.11 -7.36
N SER A 187 7.69 -26.46 -8.56
CA SER A 187 8.19 -27.62 -9.30
C SER A 187 9.65 -27.42 -9.75
N GLU A 188 10.44 -28.50 -9.75
CA GLU A 188 11.82 -28.46 -10.23
C GLU A 188 11.92 -28.00 -11.70
N ASP A 189 10.94 -28.34 -12.52
CA ASP A 189 10.88 -27.93 -13.93
C ASP A 189 10.73 -26.41 -14.07
N TYR A 190 9.91 -25.78 -13.23
CA TYR A 190 9.75 -24.33 -13.23
C TYR A 190 11.06 -23.65 -12.81
N LEU A 191 11.67 -24.10 -11.71
CA LEU A 191 12.94 -23.55 -11.22
C LEU A 191 14.06 -23.72 -12.27
N ARG A 192 14.10 -24.86 -12.96
CA ARG A 192 15.05 -25.13 -14.05
C ARG A 192 14.89 -24.12 -15.18
N ASN A 193 13.68 -23.97 -15.70
CA ASN A 193 13.38 -23.03 -16.78
C ASN A 193 13.72 -21.58 -16.37
N PHE A 194 13.44 -21.21 -15.12
CA PHE A 194 13.74 -19.89 -14.59
C PHE A 194 15.25 -19.60 -14.54
N VAL A 195 16.06 -20.55 -14.06
CA VAL A 195 17.52 -20.40 -14.03
C VAL A 195 18.12 -20.44 -15.44
N GLU A 196 17.62 -21.31 -16.31
CA GLU A 196 18.09 -21.39 -17.70
C GLU A 196 17.89 -20.09 -18.47
N LYS A 197 16.83 -19.34 -18.17
CA LYS A 197 16.62 -17.98 -18.69
C LYS A 197 17.78 -17.05 -18.30
N ALA A 198 18.21 -17.08 -17.04
CA ALA A 198 19.34 -16.28 -16.56
C ALA A 198 20.68 -16.74 -17.18
N LEU A 199 20.88 -18.03 -17.39
CA LEU A 199 22.10 -18.58 -17.99
C LEU A 199 22.23 -18.26 -19.49
N LYS A 200 21.13 -18.36 -20.25
CA LYS A 200 21.11 -18.14 -21.69
C LYS A 200 21.61 -16.74 -22.06
N ASP A 201 21.13 -15.74 -21.32
CA ASP A 201 21.44 -14.34 -21.59
C ASP A 201 22.61 -13.84 -20.72
N SER A 202 23.10 -14.67 -19.78
CA SER A 202 24.12 -14.32 -18.79
C SER A 202 23.77 -13.05 -17.99
N VAL A 203 22.50 -12.90 -17.65
CA VAL A 203 21.94 -11.75 -16.92
C VAL A 203 21.20 -12.24 -15.69
N TYR A 204 21.21 -11.41 -14.64
CA TYR A 204 20.40 -11.63 -13.45
C TYR A 204 18.91 -11.53 -13.76
N VAL A 205 18.12 -12.50 -13.26
CA VAL A 205 16.67 -12.55 -13.47
C VAL A 205 15.96 -12.61 -12.13
N ARG A 206 14.91 -11.81 -11.97
CA ARG A 206 14.03 -11.82 -10.81
C ARG A 206 12.58 -12.02 -11.26
N ASP A 207 11.82 -12.81 -10.51
CA ASP A 207 10.39 -12.97 -10.73
C ASP A 207 9.64 -13.28 -9.44
N LYS A 208 8.35 -12.93 -9.39
CA LYS A 208 7.45 -13.28 -8.29
C LYS A 208 6.46 -14.32 -8.77
N VAL A 209 6.46 -15.47 -8.12
CA VAL A 209 5.63 -16.61 -8.53
C VAL A 209 4.77 -17.09 -7.38
N ILE A 210 3.56 -17.51 -7.70
CA ILE A 210 2.66 -18.19 -6.77
C ILE A 210 2.79 -19.68 -7.04
N ASP A 211 2.86 -20.49 -5.98
CA ASP A 211 2.92 -21.93 -6.14
C ASP A 211 1.64 -22.53 -6.75
N ALA A 212 1.69 -23.80 -7.12
CA ALA A 212 0.60 -24.47 -7.83
C ALA A 212 -0.70 -24.57 -7.01
N GLU A 213 -0.57 -24.58 -5.67
CA GLU A 213 -1.70 -24.62 -4.74
C GLU A 213 -2.28 -23.23 -4.47
N GLY A 214 -1.58 -22.16 -4.84
CA GLY A 214 -2.02 -20.78 -4.62
C GLY A 214 -1.77 -20.29 -3.19
N GLU A 215 -1.09 -21.08 -2.37
CA GLU A 215 -0.92 -20.85 -0.93
C GLU A 215 0.32 -20.00 -0.65
N LYS A 216 1.38 -20.18 -1.43
CA LYS A 216 2.66 -19.49 -1.20
C LYS A 216 3.05 -18.56 -2.35
N VAL A 217 3.61 -17.43 -1.97
CA VAL A 217 4.19 -16.45 -2.89
C VAL A 217 5.70 -16.41 -2.68
N TYR A 218 6.45 -16.70 -3.74
CA TYR A 218 7.90 -16.70 -3.75
C TYR A 218 8.46 -15.53 -4.56
N ASP A 219 9.45 -14.84 -4.00
CA ASP A 219 10.32 -13.91 -4.72
C ASP A 219 11.60 -14.66 -5.12
N LEU A 220 11.78 -14.88 -6.42
CA LEU A 220 12.85 -15.69 -6.98
C LEU A 220 13.92 -14.83 -7.62
N HIS A 221 15.15 -15.23 -7.43
CA HIS A 221 16.34 -14.54 -7.93
C HIS A 221 17.29 -15.57 -8.55
N ALA A 222 17.60 -15.44 -9.84
CA ALA A 222 18.56 -16.28 -10.54
C ALA A 222 19.80 -15.49 -10.93
N LEU A 223 20.97 -16.02 -10.57
CA LEU A 223 22.28 -15.44 -10.85
C LEU A 223 23.11 -16.39 -11.73
N PRO A 224 23.57 -15.98 -12.91
CA PRO A 224 24.50 -16.78 -13.69
C PRO A 224 25.89 -16.79 -13.02
N MET A 225 26.50 -17.97 -12.89
CA MET A 225 27.88 -18.12 -12.40
C MET A 225 28.84 -18.57 -13.52
N SER A 226 28.33 -19.32 -14.49
CA SER A 226 29.02 -19.75 -15.71
C SER A 226 28.00 -20.15 -16.78
N TYR A 227 28.46 -20.61 -17.95
CA TYR A 227 27.59 -21.08 -19.04
C TYR A 227 26.66 -22.24 -18.67
N ASN A 228 26.97 -23.00 -17.61
CA ASN A 228 26.20 -24.19 -17.18
C ASN A 228 25.97 -24.25 -15.67
N SER A 229 26.25 -23.17 -14.95
CA SER A 229 26.03 -23.10 -13.51
C SER A 229 25.47 -21.74 -13.10
N GLY A 230 24.54 -21.76 -12.16
CA GLY A 230 23.89 -20.56 -11.65
C GLY A 230 23.48 -20.72 -10.19
N GLY A 231 23.36 -19.60 -9.49
CA GLY A 231 22.72 -19.51 -8.19
C GLY A 231 21.24 -19.22 -8.34
N LEU A 232 20.43 -19.78 -7.45
CA LEU A 232 19.02 -19.50 -7.32
C LEU A 232 18.74 -19.21 -5.85
N ILE A 233 18.03 -18.12 -5.58
CA ILE A 233 17.56 -17.74 -4.26
C ILE A 233 16.04 -17.65 -4.32
N SER A 234 15.37 -18.23 -3.34
CA SER A 234 13.92 -18.20 -3.20
C SER A 234 13.55 -17.66 -1.82
N ILE A 235 12.66 -16.68 -1.78
CA ILE A 235 12.19 -16.05 -0.54
C ILE A 235 10.68 -16.26 -0.46
N ASP A 236 10.22 -16.88 0.61
CA ASP A 236 8.80 -16.96 0.92
C ASP A 236 8.32 -15.59 1.43
N VAL A 237 7.54 -14.88 0.62
CA VAL A 237 6.99 -13.55 0.92
C VAL A 237 5.49 -13.62 1.23
N THR A 238 4.95 -14.83 1.44
CA THR A 238 3.52 -15.08 1.65
C THR A 238 2.96 -14.22 2.77
N ASP A 239 3.58 -14.23 3.94
CA ASP A 239 3.12 -13.48 5.10
C ASP A 239 3.05 -11.97 4.84
N ILE A 240 4.03 -11.44 4.11
CA ILE A 240 4.11 -10.01 3.77
C ILE A 240 2.96 -9.64 2.83
N ILE A 241 2.75 -10.43 1.77
CA ILE A 241 1.68 -10.21 0.79
C ILE A 241 0.30 -10.37 1.45
N MET A 242 0.12 -11.40 2.28
CA MET A 242 -1.14 -11.62 3.01
C MET A 242 -1.43 -10.49 4.01
N ALA A 243 -0.41 -10.02 4.74
CA ALA A 243 -0.56 -8.90 5.65
C ALA A 243 -0.96 -7.60 4.92
N GLU A 244 -0.32 -7.31 3.78
CA GLU A 244 -0.67 -6.13 2.96
C GLU A 244 -2.10 -6.22 2.42
N ARG A 245 -2.52 -7.39 1.93
CA ARG A 245 -3.90 -7.64 1.48
C ARG A 245 -4.92 -7.45 2.60
N LYS A 246 -4.68 -8.07 3.76
CA LYS A 246 -5.54 -7.94 4.94
C LYS A 246 -5.64 -6.49 5.41
N GLN A 247 -4.55 -5.72 5.32
CA GLN A 247 -4.56 -4.30 5.65
C GLN A 247 -5.43 -3.49 4.68
N LYS A 248 -5.34 -3.74 3.37
CA LYS A 248 -6.19 -3.11 2.36
C LYS A 248 -7.67 -3.45 2.53
N GLU A 249 -7.98 -4.72 2.81
CA GLU A 249 -9.36 -5.16 3.10
C GLU A 249 -9.92 -4.44 4.33
N LYS A 250 -9.14 -4.36 5.41
CA LYS A 250 -9.54 -3.63 6.62
C LYS A 250 -9.71 -2.13 6.38
N GLU A 251 -8.85 -1.53 5.56
CA GLU A 251 -8.99 -0.12 5.16
C GLU A 251 -10.32 0.08 4.40
N LEU A 252 -10.65 -0.81 3.47
CA LEU A 252 -11.90 -0.76 2.73
C LEU A 252 -13.11 -0.97 3.64
N GLU A 253 -13.06 -1.90 4.60
CA GLU A 253 -14.13 -2.13 5.58
C GLU A 253 -14.42 -0.88 6.42
N ILE A 254 -13.38 -0.28 7.01
CA ILE A 254 -13.49 0.99 7.75
C ILE A 254 -14.10 2.08 6.86
N TYR A 255 -13.69 2.11 5.59
CA TYR A 255 -14.21 3.08 4.64
C TYR A 255 -15.71 2.91 4.37
N ARG A 256 -16.16 1.66 4.17
CA ARG A 256 -17.58 1.32 3.98
C ARG A 256 -18.41 1.75 5.20
N ASP A 257 -17.91 1.50 6.40
CA ASP A 257 -18.57 1.91 7.65
C ASP A 257 -18.67 3.42 7.80
N VAL A 258 -17.59 4.15 7.52
CA VAL A 258 -17.59 5.62 7.57
C VAL A 258 -18.60 6.19 6.57
N ILE A 259 -18.60 5.73 5.32
CA ILE A 259 -19.53 6.21 4.29
C ILE A 259 -20.98 5.91 4.67
N LYS A 260 -21.26 4.71 5.18
CA LYS A 260 -22.60 4.35 5.65
C LYS A 260 -23.05 5.25 6.79
N ALA A 261 -22.18 5.53 7.76
CA ALA A 261 -22.49 6.38 8.90
C ALA A 261 -22.74 7.85 8.51
N VAL A 262 -21.85 8.45 7.72
CA VAL A 262 -21.95 9.87 7.32
C VAL A 262 -23.11 10.13 6.35
N THR A 263 -23.55 9.12 5.60
CA THR A 263 -24.71 9.22 4.70
C THR A 263 -26.02 8.78 5.31
N GLY A 264 -26.05 8.40 6.60
CA GLY A 264 -27.26 7.90 7.27
C GLY A 264 -27.80 6.62 6.66
N GLY A 265 -26.92 5.78 6.08
CA GLY A 265 -27.28 4.54 5.39
C GLY A 265 -27.86 4.74 3.99
N LYS A 266 -27.80 5.95 3.45
CA LYS A 266 -28.31 6.26 2.11
C LYS A 266 -27.37 5.82 0.99
N LEU A 267 -26.05 5.91 1.20
CA LEU A 267 -25.05 5.38 0.29
C LEU A 267 -24.45 4.10 0.89
N ILE A 268 -24.56 3.00 0.16
CA ILE A 268 -24.08 1.68 0.58
C ILE A 268 -23.05 1.21 -0.45
N LEU A 269 -21.80 1.10 -0.01
CA LEU A 269 -20.77 0.45 -0.78
C LEU A 269 -20.94 -1.06 -0.64
N MET A 270 -20.89 -1.78 -1.77
CA MET A 270 -21.13 -3.23 -1.84
C MET A 270 -19.91 -3.96 -2.36
N ASP A 271 -19.79 -5.23 -1.97
CA ASP A 271 -18.94 -6.19 -2.68
C ASP A 271 -19.67 -6.83 -3.88
N GLU A 272 -18.98 -7.72 -4.57
CA GLU A 272 -19.48 -8.41 -5.75
C GLU A 272 -20.73 -9.26 -5.44
N GLU A 273 -20.70 -10.03 -4.35
CA GLU A 273 -21.80 -10.94 -3.97
C GLU A 273 -23.04 -10.18 -3.53
N GLU A 274 -22.88 -9.10 -2.76
CA GLU A 274 -23.95 -8.21 -2.37
C GLU A 274 -24.57 -7.50 -3.58
N SER A 275 -23.73 -7.06 -4.52
CA SER A 275 -24.21 -6.37 -5.73
C SER A 275 -25.12 -7.25 -6.58
N LYS A 276 -24.75 -8.53 -6.77
CA LYS A 276 -25.57 -9.52 -7.48
C LYS A 276 -26.90 -9.76 -6.78
N LYS A 277 -26.89 -9.98 -5.47
CA LYS A 277 -28.13 -10.19 -4.69
C LYS A 277 -29.10 -9.01 -4.84
N VAL A 278 -28.61 -7.79 -4.68
CA VAL A 278 -29.46 -6.58 -4.81
C VAL A 278 -29.96 -6.37 -6.23
N ALA A 279 -29.15 -6.72 -7.24
CA ALA A 279 -29.48 -6.62 -8.65
C ALA A 279 -30.47 -7.71 -9.13
N GLU A 280 -30.42 -8.92 -8.58
CA GLU A 280 -31.30 -10.04 -8.94
C GLU A 280 -32.73 -9.87 -8.43
N GLU A 281 -32.92 -9.21 -7.30
CA GLU A 281 -34.23 -8.91 -6.72
C GLU A 281 -35.13 -8.06 -7.64
N GLY A 282 -36.33 -8.59 -7.94
CA GLY A 282 -37.38 -7.92 -8.73
C GLY A 282 -37.40 -8.30 -10.22
N GLU A 283 -38.53 -8.02 -10.87
CA GLU A 283 -38.73 -8.30 -12.30
C GLU A 283 -38.13 -7.17 -13.17
N ALA A 284 -37.39 -7.54 -14.22
CA ALA A 284 -36.83 -6.59 -15.18
C ALA A 284 -37.91 -6.13 -16.16
N ILE A 285 -38.13 -4.82 -16.23
CA ILE A 285 -39.15 -4.19 -17.07
C ILE A 285 -38.53 -3.51 -18.27
N VAL A 286 -37.35 -2.92 -18.07
CA VAL A 286 -36.57 -2.32 -19.14
C VAL A 286 -35.15 -2.85 -19.03
N GLU A 287 -34.62 -3.38 -20.12
CA GLU A 287 -33.21 -3.64 -20.30
C GLU A 287 -32.74 -2.96 -21.57
N GLN A 288 -31.73 -2.11 -21.45
CA GLN A 288 -31.20 -1.38 -22.59
C GLN A 288 -29.68 -1.23 -22.49
N GLU A 289 -29.01 -1.54 -23.59
CA GLU A 289 -27.60 -1.26 -23.79
C GLU A 289 -27.42 0.20 -24.24
N ILE A 290 -26.42 0.87 -23.69
CA ILE A 290 -26.08 2.26 -23.98
C ILE A 290 -24.71 2.27 -24.66
N ALA A 291 -24.71 2.43 -25.98
CA ALA A 291 -23.48 2.57 -26.76
C ALA A 291 -23.24 4.03 -27.18
N ASP A 292 -24.29 4.80 -27.39
CA ASP A 292 -24.18 6.19 -27.82
C ASP A 292 -25.26 7.13 -27.25
N SER A 293 -25.17 8.42 -27.62
CA SER A 293 -26.08 9.46 -27.15
C SER A 293 -27.54 9.28 -27.61
N THR A 294 -27.77 8.56 -28.70
CA THR A 294 -29.11 8.23 -29.22
C THR A 294 -29.80 7.22 -28.32
N ASP A 295 -29.04 6.26 -27.77
CA ASP A 295 -29.57 5.28 -26.83
C ASP A 295 -29.98 5.93 -25.50
N LEU A 296 -29.25 6.96 -25.04
CA LEU A 296 -29.67 7.78 -23.90
C LEU A 296 -31.02 8.47 -24.15
N GLN A 297 -31.28 8.93 -25.38
CA GLN A 297 -32.58 9.53 -25.73
C GLN A 297 -33.70 8.49 -25.72
N LYS A 298 -33.48 7.30 -26.30
CA LYS A 298 -34.44 6.19 -26.27
C LYS A 298 -34.76 5.76 -24.85
N LEU A 299 -33.73 5.61 -24.01
CA LEU A 299 -33.86 5.26 -22.60
C LEU A 299 -34.74 6.28 -21.88
N ARG A 300 -34.50 7.58 -22.10
CA ARG A 300 -35.26 8.66 -21.48
C ARG A 300 -36.74 8.66 -21.90
N VAL A 301 -37.05 8.35 -23.16
CA VAL A 301 -38.43 8.25 -23.65
C VAL A 301 -39.12 7.03 -23.02
N SER A 302 -38.50 5.85 -23.10
CA SER A 302 -39.03 4.60 -22.53
C SER A 302 -39.29 4.73 -21.02
N LEU A 303 -38.35 5.31 -20.27
CA LEU A 303 -38.50 5.56 -18.84
C LEU A 303 -39.61 6.56 -18.53
N LYS A 304 -39.77 7.60 -19.36
CA LYS A 304 -40.83 8.60 -19.14
C LYS A 304 -42.21 7.96 -19.31
N ASP A 305 -42.37 7.11 -20.31
CA ASP A 305 -43.62 6.41 -20.58
C ASP A 305 -43.93 5.38 -19.48
N PHE A 306 -42.91 4.67 -18.97
CA PHE A 306 -43.05 3.75 -17.84
C PHE A 306 -43.38 4.49 -16.53
N LEU A 307 -42.58 5.49 -16.17
CA LEU A 307 -42.74 6.23 -14.91
C LEU A 307 -44.02 7.08 -14.89
N GLY A 308 -44.53 7.47 -16.06
CA GLY A 308 -45.81 8.18 -16.21
C GLY A 308 -47.04 7.36 -15.81
N GLN A 309 -46.91 6.04 -15.65
CA GLN A 309 -47.99 5.16 -15.19
C GLN A 309 -48.17 5.19 -13.66
N PHE A 310 -47.21 5.78 -12.94
CA PHE A 310 -47.25 5.92 -11.49
C PHE A 310 -47.76 7.31 -11.10
N ASN A 311 -48.36 7.43 -9.92
CA ASN A 311 -48.90 8.68 -9.40
C ASN A 311 -47.80 9.61 -8.84
N LEU A 312 -46.81 9.95 -9.68
CA LEU A 312 -45.70 10.82 -9.34
C LEU A 312 -46.04 12.27 -9.66
N SER A 313 -45.62 13.20 -8.81
CA SER A 313 -45.69 14.62 -9.17
C SER A 313 -44.80 14.91 -10.39
N PRO A 314 -45.13 15.90 -11.23
CA PRO A 314 -44.30 16.27 -12.39
C PRO A 314 -42.83 16.54 -12.03
N ARG A 315 -42.60 17.03 -10.81
CA ARG A 315 -41.26 17.31 -10.27
C ARG A 315 -40.50 16.04 -9.91
N GLU A 316 -41.15 15.06 -9.28
CA GLU A 316 -40.54 13.78 -8.93
C GLU A 316 -40.18 12.96 -10.17
N LEU A 317 -41.09 12.91 -11.14
CA LEU A 317 -40.84 12.29 -12.44
C LEU A 317 -39.59 12.89 -13.11
N LEU A 318 -39.48 14.22 -13.14
CA LEU A 318 -38.33 14.91 -13.71
C LEU A 318 -37.03 14.60 -12.96
N HIS A 319 -37.05 14.60 -11.63
CA HIS A 319 -35.88 14.30 -10.81
C HIS A 319 -35.40 12.86 -10.99
N LEU A 320 -36.32 11.89 -11.04
CA LEU A 320 -35.98 10.48 -11.25
C LEU A 320 -35.40 10.25 -12.64
N LEU A 321 -36.03 10.81 -13.68
CA LEU A 321 -35.48 10.76 -15.05
C LEU A 321 -34.08 11.36 -15.11
N LEU A 322 -33.84 12.48 -14.43
CA LEU A 322 -32.52 13.11 -14.38
C LEU A 322 -31.49 12.20 -13.71
N CYS A 323 -31.82 11.57 -12.57
CA CYS A 323 -30.91 10.67 -11.87
C CYS A 323 -30.52 9.47 -12.74
N ILE A 324 -31.48 8.85 -13.41
CA ILE A 324 -31.23 7.69 -14.27
C ILE A 324 -30.41 8.08 -15.49
N THR A 325 -30.76 9.19 -16.14
CA THR A 325 -30.02 9.68 -17.32
C THR A 325 -28.58 10.03 -16.96
N GLU A 326 -28.36 10.60 -15.79
CA GLU A 326 -27.02 10.95 -15.30
C GLU A 326 -26.18 9.71 -15.00
N ALA A 327 -26.77 8.67 -14.39
CA ALA A 327 -26.11 7.39 -14.20
C ALA A 327 -25.69 6.75 -15.53
N ALA A 328 -26.61 6.69 -16.51
CA ALA A 328 -26.33 6.16 -17.85
C ALA A 328 -25.30 7.02 -18.62
N THR A 329 -25.36 8.34 -18.43
CA THR A 329 -24.38 9.27 -19.02
C THR A 329 -22.99 9.07 -18.43
N ASN A 330 -22.88 8.74 -17.13
CA ASN A 330 -21.61 8.44 -16.50
C ASN A 330 -21.00 7.15 -17.09
N ALA A 331 -21.80 6.10 -17.26
CA ALA A 331 -21.35 4.88 -17.94
C ALA A 331 -20.82 5.20 -19.35
N LEU A 332 -21.59 5.94 -20.16
CA LEU A 332 -21.15 6.31 -21.51
C LEU A 332 -19.86 7.16 -21.52
N LYS A 333 -19.75 8.16 -20.63
CA LYS A 333 -18.59 9.08 -20.61
C LYS A 333 -17.32 8.45 -20.05
N HIS A 334 -17.45 7.55 -19.07
CA HIS A 334 -16.30 7.03 -18.32
C HIS A 334 -15.90 5.61 -18.72
N ALA A 335 -16.80 4.85 -19.33
CA ALA A 335 -16.56 3.47 -19.77
C ALA A 335 -16.80 3.24 -21.26
N GLY A 336 -17.25 4.26 -22.01
CA GLY A 336 -17.58 4.12 -23.43
C GLY A 336 -18.91 3.41 -23.70
N GLY A 337 -19.68 3.10 -22.65
CA GLY A 337 -20.98 2.46 -22.75
C GLY A 337 -21.36 1.75 -21.45
N GLY A 338 -22.50 1.08 -21.45
CA GLY A 338 -22.95 0.29 -20.31
C GLY A 338 -24.33 -0.32 -20.50
N LYS A 339 -24.81 -1.05 -19.50
CA LYS A 339 -26.14 -1.64 -19.46
C LYS A 339 -26.99 -0.94 -18.42
N VAL A 340 -28.23 -0.60 -18.78
CA VAL A 340 -29.24 -0.09 -17.85
C VAL A 340 -30.36 -1.12 -17.72
N THR A 341 -30.60 -1.58 -16.51
CA THR A 341 -31.71 -2.46 -16.16
C THR A 341 -32.61 -1.78 -15.15
N VAL A 342 -33.90 -1.69 -15.45
CA VAL A 342 -34.93 -1.12 -14.59
C VAL A 342 -35.78 -2.25 -14.08
N LYS A 343 -35.85 -2.37 -12.76
CA LYS A 343 -36.71 -3.31 -12.06
C LYS A 343 -37.72 -2.57 -11.20
N TYR A 344 -38.90 -3.14 -11.06
CA TYR A 344 -39.88 -2.62 -10.12
C TYR A 344 -40.59 -3.79 -9.45
N ASP A 345 -40.55 -3.80 -8.13
CA ASP A 345 -41.19 -4.82 -7.30
C ASP A 345 -41.56 -4.21 -5.94
N ALA A 346 -42.70 -4.62 -5.36
CA ALA A 346 -43.19 -4.16 -4.06
C ALA A 346 -43.07 -2.63 -3.84
N ASP A 347 -43.48 -1.84 -4.86
CA ASP A 347 -43.40 -0.36 -4.89
C ASP A 347 -42.00 0.24 -4.91
N ILE A 348 -40.96 -0.58 -5.06
CA ILE A 348 -39.58 -0.15 -5.13
C ILE A 348 -39.13 -0.21 -6.59
N LEU A 349 -38.87 0.96 -7.16
CA LEU A 349 -38.11 1.11 -8.38
C LEU A 349 -36.63 0.92 -8.08
N LYS A 350 -35.98 -0.02 -8.77
CA LYS A 350 -34.54 -0.17 -8.82
C LYS A 350 -34.04 0.11 -10.23
N VAL A 351 -33.02 0.94 -10.35
CA VAL A 351 -32.34 1.20 -11.62
C VAL A 351 -30.89 0.83 -11.45
N ILE A 352 -30.47 -0.18 -12.18
CA ILE A 352 -29.14 -0.77 -12.17
C ILE A 352 -28.43 -0.26 -13.40
N VAL A 353 -27.27 0.37 -13.21
CA VAL A 353 -26.39 0.82 -14.29
C VAL A 353 -25.05 0.14 -14.11
N GLU A 354 -24.66 -0.62 -15.12
CA GLU A 354 -23.43 -1.42 -15.15
C GLU A 354 -22.52 -0.90 -16.25
N ASP A 355 -21.23 -0.76 -15.95
CA ASP A 355 -20.20 -0.39 -16.91
C ASP A 355 -18.92 -1.16 -16.68
N GLU A 356 -18.10 -1.29 -17.73
CA GLU A 356 -16.78 -1.95 -17.70
C GLU A 356 -15.63 -0.92 -17.68
N GLY A 357 -15.86 0.26 -17.08
CA GLY A 357 -14.88 1.33 -17.00
C GLY A 357 -13.80 1.11 -15.94
N GLU A 358 -12.93 2.12 -15.75
CA GLU A 358 -11.83 2.08 -14.77
C GLU A 358 -12.28 2.13 -13.29
N GLY A 359 -13.59 2.23 -13.06
CA GLY A 359 -14.18 2.39 -11.74
C GLY A 359 -14.05 3.80 -11.17
N ILE A 360 -14.64 4.00 -9.99
CA ILE A 360 -14.64 5.23 -9.22
C ILE A 360 -13.60 5.15 -8.10
N ASP A 361 -12.70 6.14 -8.04
CA ASP A 361 -11.77 6.31 -6.92
C ASP A 361 -12.54 6.58 -5.63
N PHE A 362 -12.50 5.61 -4.71
CA PHE A 362 -13.18 5.68 -3.43
C PHE A 362 -12.88 6.99 -2.70
N LYS A 363 -11.64 7.48 -2.71
CA LYS A 363 -11.22 8.69 -1.97
C LYS A 363 -11.96 9.96 -2.40
N LYS A 364 -12.58 9.96 -3.59
CA LYS A 364 -13.32 11.08 -4.15
C LYS A 364 -14.82 11.07 -3.80
N LEU A 365 -15.39 9.91 -3.42
CA LEU A 365 -16.82 9.74 -3.11
C LEU A 365 -17.35 10.65 -1.98
N PRO A 366 -16.72 10.75 -0.79
CA PRO A 366 -17.24 11.55 0.32
C PRO A 366 -17.16 13.05 0.01
N LYS A 367 -16.15 13.49 -0.76
CA LYS A 367 -16.11 14.87 -1.25
C LYS A 367 -17.25 15.16 -2.21
N ALA A 368 -17.54 14.22 -3.12
CA ALA A 368 -18.62 14.36 -4.10
C ALA A 368 -20.03 14.24 -3.49
N THR A 369 -20.21 13.55 -2.36
CA THR A 369 -21.52 13.27 -1.75
C THR A 369 -21.84 14.15 -0.53
N LEU A 370 -20.85 14.58 0.25
CA LEU A 370 -21.06 15.28 1.53
C LEU A 370 -20.75 16.79 1.47
N MET A 371 -19.92 17.24 0.53
CA MET A 371 -19.60 18.66 0.42
C MET A 371 -20.64 19.37 -0.46
N LYS A 372 -21.58 20.07 0.18
CA LYS A 372 -22.65 20.88 -0.43
C LYS A 372 -22.17 21.97 -1.43
N SER A 373 -20.87 22.14 -1.66
CA SER A 373 -20.31 23.24 -2.46
C SER A 373 -18.88 22.99 -2.98
N TYR A 374 -18.51 21.77 -3.39
CA TYR A 374 -17.19 21.55 -4.00
C TYR A 374 -17.25 21.73 -5.53
N SER A 375 -17.31 22.99 -5.94
CA SER A 375 -17.06 23.41 -7.32
C SER A 375 -15.61 23.88 -7.45
N ASP A 376 -14.63 22.99 -7.26
CA ASP A 376 -13.27 23.32 -7.67
C ASP A 376 -13.15 23.08 -9.18
N SER A 377 -13.36 24.16 -9.90
CA SER A 377 -13.04 24.34 -11.30
C SER A 377 -11.57 24.00 -11.57
N SER A 378 -11.29 22.80 -12.09
CA SER A 378 -10.25 22.54 -13.10
C SER A 378 -9.91 21.05 -13.31
N THR A 379 -10.52 20.09 -12.60
CA THR A 379 -10.37 18.67 -12.97
C THR A 379 -11.45 17.79 -12.33
N PHE A 380 -12.11 16.95 -13.14
CA PHE A 380 -12.97 15.82 -12.75
C PHE A 380 -14.43 16.14 -12.30
N SER A 381 -15.41 15.92 -13.20
CA SER A 381 -16.84 16.22 -13.02
C SER A 381 -17.64 15.18 -12.23
N LEU A 382 -17.08 14.59 -11.17
CA LEU A 382 -17.82 13.64 -10.30
C LEU A 382 -18.92 14.32 -9.44
N GLY A 383 -18.97 15.66 -9.38
CA GLY A 383 -19.65 16.40 -8.31
C GLY A 383 -21.16 16.65 -8.44
N ASN A 384 -21.73 16.74 -9.65
CA ASN A 384 -23.15 17.11 -9.80
C ASN A 384 -24.07 15.90 -9.87
N GLY A 385 -23.69 14.87 -10.61
CA GLY A 385 -24.57 13.73 -10.85
C GLY A 385 -24.81 12.85 -9.63
N PHE A 386 -23.74 12.49 -8.92
CA PHE A 386 -23.84 11.73 -7.67
C PHE A 386 -24.62 12.49 -6.59
N THR A 387 -24.45 13.81 -6.49
CA THR A 387 -25.22 14.65 -5.57
C THR A 387 -26.72 14.63 -5.90
N LEU A 388 -27.10 14.67 -7.18
CA LEU A 388 -28.51 14.60 -7.61
C LEU A 388 -29.11 13.24 -7.27
N MET A 389 -28.42 12.16 -7.63
CA MET A 389 -28.82 10.79 -7.32
C MET A 389 -28.99 10.61 -5.80
N PHE A 390 -27.97 11.00 -5.02
CA PHE A 390 -28.01 10.96 -3.57
C PHE A 390 -29.13 11.82 -2.97
N ARG A 391 -29.54 12.92 -3.62
CA ARG A 391 -30.61 13.78 -3.11
C ARG A 391 -32.00 13.19 -3.37
N PHE A 392 -32.24 12.62 -4.55
CA PHE A 392 -33.60 12.31 -5.01
C PHE A 392 -33.99 10.83 -4.92
N THR A 393 -33.03 9.91 -4.79
CA THR A 393 -33.31 8.50 -4.48
C THR A 393 -33.47 8.27 -2.98
N ASP A 394 -33.95 7.10 -2.57
CA ASP A 394 -34.03 6.73 -1.15
C ASP A 394 -32.77 5.99 -0.71
N ARG A 395 -32.22 5.13 -1.58
CA ARG A 395 -30.91 4.49 -1.40
C ARG A 395 -30.10 4.49 -2.69
N LEU A 396 -28.79 4.51 -2.52
CA LEU A 396 -27.80 4.42 -3.57
C LEU A 396 -26.83 3.31 -3.20
N TYR A 397 -26.76 2.27 -4.03
CA TYR A 397 -25.78 1.20 -3.85
C TYR A 397 -24.70 1.31 -4.91
N LEU A 398 -23.46 1.13 -4.50
CA LEU A 398 -22.31 1.27 -5.39
C LEU A 398 -21.33 0.12 -5.16
N LYS A 399 -21.08 -0.65 -6.22
CA LYS A 399 -19.91 -1.51 -6.34
C LYS A 399 -18.99 -0.90 -7.40
N THR A 400 -17.71 -0.80 -7.09
CA THR A 400 -16.72 -0.26 -8.02
C THR A 400 -15.41 -1.01 -7.89
N SER A 401 -14.78 -1.26 -9.03
CA SER A 401 -13.51 -1.98 -9.16
C SER A 401 -12.78 -1.49 -10.42
N PRO A 402 -11.50 -1.80 -10.59
CA PRO A 402 -10.78 -1.49 -11.82
C PRO A 402 -11.37 -2.15 -13.10
N THR A 403 -12.29 -3.10 -12.94
CA THR A 403 -12.96 -3.81 -14.04
C THR A 403 -14.39 -3.33 -14.30
N GLY A 404 -14.82 -2.25 -13.64
CA GLY A 404 -16.16 -1.69 -13.85
C GLY A 404 -16.88 -1.22 -12.60
N THR A 405 -18.04 -0.59 -12.84
CA THR A 405 -18.91 -0.01 -11.83
C THR A 405 -20.32 -0.56 -11.95
N ILE A 406 -20.95 -0.84 -10.81
CA ILE A 406 -22.38 -1.14 -10.70
C ILE A 406 -23.00 -0.11 -9.76
N LEU A 407 -23.92 0.69 -10.29
CA LEU A 407 -24.67 1.70 -9.55
C LEU A 407 -26.15 1.32 -9.51
N ILE A 408 -26.71 1.19 -8.30
CA ILE A 408 -28.13 0.86 -8.11
C ILE A 408 -28.83 2.02 -7.41
N LEU A 409 -29.76 2.66 -8.12
CA LEU A 409 -30.69 3.65 -7.59
C LEU A 409 -31.92 2.93 -7.06
N SER A 410 -32.31 3.18 -5.81
CA SER A 410 -33.55 2.64 -5.25
C SER A 410 -34.48 3.76 -4.82
N LYS A 411 -35.74 3.69 -5.26
CA LYS A 411 -36.79 4.66 -4.94
C LYS A 411 -38.11 3.94 -4.66
N ASN A 412 -38.73 4.25 -3.53
CA ASN A 412 -40.10 3.87 -3.26
C ASN A 412 -41.05 4.82 -4.01
N LEU A 413 -41.86 4.26 -4.90
CA LEU A 413 -42.87 5.01 -5.69
C LEU A 413 -44.23 5.10 -4.98
N GLY A 414 -44.41 4.39 -3.85
CA GLY A 414 -45.63 4.35 -3.06
C GLY A 414 -46.73 3.47 -3.66
N LEU A 415 -47.51 2.82 -2.79
CA LEU A 415 -48.73 2.08 -3.14
C LEU A 415 -49.81 3.05 -3.64
N THR A 416 -49.80 3.36 -4.93
CA THR A 416 -51.03 3.58 -5.70
C THR A 416 -50.67 3.39 -7.18
N LYS A 417 -50.78 2.15 -7.69
CA LYS A 417 -51.24 2.00 -9.08
C LYS A 417 -52.53 2.80 -9.17
N GLY A 418 -52.63 3.70 -10.15
CA GLY A 418 -53.85 4.48 -10.34
C GLY A 418 -55.05 3.56 -10.57
N GLU A 419 -55.78 3.25 -9.50
CA GLU A 419 -57.19 2.91 -9.60
C GLU A 419 -57.91 4.21 -9.98
N GLU A 420 -58.12 4.40 -11.28
CA GLU A 420 -59.15 5.21 -11.95
C GLU A 420 -58.64 5.74 -13.30
N ALA A 421 -58.61 4.85 -14.29
CA ALA A 421 -58.71 5.22 -15.70
C ALA A 421 -59.38 4.08 -16.48
N LEU A 422 -60.55 3.63 -16.02
CA LEU A 422 -61.51 2.79 -16.75
C LEU A 422 -62.84 2.75 -15.97
N ALA A 423 -63.61 3.83 -16.11
CA ALA A 423 -65.07 3.86 -16.01
C ALA A 423 -65.59 5.04 -16.83
#